data_AF-A0A4V6PDJ3-F1
#
_entry.id   AF-A0A4V6PDJ3-F1
#
_cell.length_a   1.000
_cell.length_b   1.000
_cell.length_c   1.000
_cell.angle_alpha   90.00
_cell.angle_beta   90.00
_cell.angle_gamma   90.00
#
_symmetry.space_group_name_H-M   'P 1'
#
loop_
_entity.id
_entity.type
_entity.pdbx_description
1 polymer ?
#
loop_
_entity_poly.entity_id
_entity_poly.type
_entity_poly.pdbx_seq_one_letter_code
_entity_poly.pdbx_strand_id
1 'polypeptide(L)'
;MPALADHRSETRDALARRLCEEFASFHADRVRRCVADVQACMAHLGLEATPASVERMAREHLTGILKSEPPSGRAPVNGVDG
;
A
#
# COMPACT_ATOMS: atom_id res chain seq x y z
N MET A 1 21.45 -15.76 12.85
CA MET A 1 20.10 -15.59 13.43
C MET A 1 19.09 -15.32 12.30
N PRO A 2 18.63 -16.35 11.54
CA PRO A 2 17.67 -16.17 10.43
C PRO A 2 16.19 -16.14 10.87
N ALA A 3 15.82 -16.87 11.93
CA ALA A 3 14.41 -17.10 12.31
C ALA A 3 13.55 -15.83 12.54
N LEU A 4 14.14 -14.71 12.93
CA LEU A 4 13.42 -13.44 13.13
C LEU A 4 13.07 -12.73 11.81
N ALA A 5 13.88 -12.92 10.77
CA ALA A 5 13.63 -12.34 9.45
C ALA A 5 12.52 -13.11 8.72
N ASP A 6 12.47 -14.43 8.89
CA ASP A 6 11.38 -15.27 8.39
C ASP A 6 10.04 -14.88 9.01
N HIS A 7 9.99 -14.74 10.34
CA HIS A 7 8.74 -14.37 11.03
C HIS A 7 8.20 -12.99 10.62
N ARG A 8 9.09 -12.00 10.41
CA ARG A 8 8.68 -10.69 9.87
C ARG A 8 8.15 -10.79 8.44
N SER A 9 8.75 -11.65 7.63
CA SER A 9 8.34 -11.87 6.24
C SER A 9 6.98 -12.57 6.18
N GLU A 10 6.75 -13.59 7.01
CA GLU A 10 5.45 -14.27 7.14
C GLU A 10 4.36 -13.31 7.63
N THR A 11 4.67 -12.50 8.65
CA THR A 11 3.75 -11.49 9.17
C THR A 11 3.36 -10.48 8.09
N ARG A 12 4.34 -10.02 7.31
CA ARG A 12 4.10 -9.11 6.18
C ARG A 12 3.24 -9.75 5.09
N ASP A 13 3.46 -11.02 4.75
CA ASP A 13 2.67 -11.71 3.73
C ASP A 13 1.22 -11.92 4.17
N ALA A 14 1.00 -12.28 5.44
CA ALA A 14 -0.33 -12.41 6.03
C ALA A 14 -1.09 -11.07 6.02
N LEU A 15 -0.42 -9.97 6.36
CA LEU A 15 -1.00 -8.61 6.29
C LEU A 15 -1.35 -8.23 4.85
N ALA A 16 -0.44 -8.46 3.91
CA ALA A 16 -0.66 -8.14 2.51
C ALA A 16 -1.83 -8.93 1.91
N ARG A 17 -2.01 -10.20 2.30
CA ARG A 17 -3.17 -11.01 1.91
C ARG A 17 -4.48 -10.41 2.41
N ARG A 18 -4.57 -10.08 3.70
CA ARG A 18 -5.77 -9.46 4.29
C ARG A 18 -6.13 -8.13 3.62
N LEU A 19 -5.13 -7.28 3.38
CA LEU A 19 -5.33 -6.02 2.68
C LEU A 19 -5.72 -6.24 1.21
N CYS A 20 -5.23 -7.28 0.56
CA CYS A 20 -5.62 -7.60 -0.82
C CYS A 20 -7.08 -8.07 -0.91
N GLU A 21 -7.58 -8.79 0.10
CA GLU A 21 -9.00 -9.17 0.19
C GLU A 21 -9.89 -7.96 0.45
N GLU A 22 -9.48 -7.06 1.36
CA GLU A 22 -10.23 -5.84 1.69
C GLU A 22 -10.21 -4.80 0.56
N PHE A 23 -9.08 -4.67 -0.12
CA PHE A 23 -8.86 -3.76 -1.25
C PHE A 23 -8.72 -4.51 -2.57
N ALA A 24 -9.69 -5.38 -2.88
CA ALA A 24 -9.70 -6.17 -4.13
C ALA A 24 -9.66 -5.31 -5.42
N SER A 25 -9.99 -4.02 -5.33
CA SER A 25 -9.85 -3.06 -6.42
C SER A 25 -8.40 -2.74 -6.80
N PHE A 26 -7.43 -3.02 -5.91
CA PHE A 26 -6.00 -2.83 -6.18
C PHE A 26 -5.32 -4.16 -6.51
N HIS A 27 -4.34 -4.10 -7.43
CA HIS A 27 -3.47 -5.23 -7.69
C HIS A 27 -2.67 -5.62 -6.43
N ALA A 28 -2.56 -6.92 -6.18
CA ALA A 28 -1.83 -7.48 -5.03
C ALA A 28 -0.38 -6.96 -4.92
N ASP A 29 0.29 -6.75 -6.06
CA ASP A 29 1.65 -6.18 -6.07
C ASP A 29 1.69 -4.75 -5.49
N ARG A 30 0.68 -3.93 -5.81
CA ARG A 30 0.54 -2.57 -5.28
C ARG A 30 0.33 -2.57 -3.77
N VAL A 31 -0.50 -3.49 -3.28
CA VAL A 31 -0.75 -3.67 -1.84
C VAL A 31 0.54 -4.10 -1.12
N ARG A 32 1.28 -5.08 -1.66
CA ARG A 32 2.56 -5.54 -1.10
C ARG A 32 3.60 -4.42 -1.05
N ARG A 33 3.69 -3.62 -2.12
CA ARG A 33 4.59 -2.47 -2.19
C ARG A 33 4.21 -1.39 -1.17
N CYS A 34 2.92 -1.12 -1.00
CA CYS A 34 2.43 -0.18 0.02
C CYS A 34 2.82 -0.63 1.44
N VAL A 35 2.62 -1.91 1.78
CA VAL A 35 3.02 -2.44 3.09
C VAL A 35 4.54 -2.32 3.32
N ALA A 36 5.34 -2.63 2.30
CA ALA A 36 6.80 -2.49 2.39
C ALA A 36 7.24 -1.02 2.54
N ASP A 37 6.60 -0.11 1.82
CA ASP A 37 6.88 1.33 1.88
C ASP A 37 6.52 1.93 3.24
N VAL A 38 5.35 1.58 3.78
CA VAL A 38 4.93 1.96 5.15
C VAL A 38 5.94 1.46 6.18
N GLN A 39 6.36 0.19 6.07
CA GLN A 39 7.34 -0.38 6.99
C GLN A 39 8.69 0.35 6.92
N ALA A 40 9.15 0.69 5.71
CA ALA A 40 10.38 1.47 5.50
C ALA A 40 10.24 2.91 6.04
N CYS A 41 9.11 3.58 5.80
CA CYS A 41 8.81 4.91 6.31
C CYS A 41 8.79 4.93 7.85
N MET A 42 8.11 3.97 8.48
CA MET A 42 8.07 3.87 9.94
C MET A 42 9.48 3.64 10.51
N ALA A 43 10.26 2.74 9.91
CA ALA A 43 11.65 2.52 10.33
C ALA A 43 12.51 3.78 10.15
N HIS A 44 12.33 4.52 9.05
CA HIS A 44 13.04 5.77 8.78
C HIS A 44 12.70 6.87 9.81
N LEU A 45 11.44 6.92 10.25
CA LEU A 45 10.97 7.83 11.29
C LEU A 45 11.31 7.38 12.72
N GLY A 46 11.94 6.22 12.89
CA GLY A 46 12.22 5.64 14.21
C GLY A 46 10.99 5.13 14.95
N LEU A 47 9.87 4.91 14.24
CA LEU A 47 8.64 4.36 14.79
C LEU A 47 8.71 2.83 14.83
N GLU A 48 8.12 2.23 15.87
CA GLU A 48 7.95 0.78 15.91
C GLU A 48 6.95 0.33 14.83
N ALA A 49 7.48 -0.32 13.80
CA ALA A 49 6.72 -0.93 12.71
C ALA A 49 6.07 -2.26 13.16
N THR A 50 5.21 -2.18 14.19
CA THR A 50 4.40 -3.31 14.63
C THR A 50 3.39 -3.69 13.53
N PRO A 51 3.00 -4.97 13.42
CA PRO A 51 2.07 -5.42 12.39
C PRO A 51 0.75 -4.63 12.40
N ALA A 52 0.21 -4.31 13.59
CA ALA A 52 -1.02 -3.53 13.73
C ALA A 52 -0.86 -2.09 13.22
N SER A 53 0.26 -1.43 13.52
CA SER A 53 0.51 -0.07 13.04
C SER A 53 0.75 -0.02 11.53
N VAL A 54 1.52 -0.98 10.99
CA VAL A 54 1.76 -1.11 9.55
C VAL A 54 0.45 -1.36 8.81
N GLU A 55 -0.40 -2.26 9.33
CA GLU A 55 -1.71 -2.53 8.74
C GLU A 55 -2.58 -1.28 8.71
N ARG A 56 -2.74 -0.58 9.85
CA ARG A 56 -3.53 0.65 9.91
C ARG A 56 -3.04 1.70 8.93
N MET A 57 -1.74 1.96 8.90
CA MET A 57 -1.15 2.95 7.99
C MET A 57 -1.32 2.57 6.52
N ALA A 58 -1.17 1.29 6.18
CA ALA A 58 -1.41 0.80 4.81
C ALA A 58 -2.87 0.97 4.39
N ARG A 59 -3.84 0.64 5.27
CA ARG A 59 -5.27 0.87 4.99
C ARG A 59 -5.58 2.35 4.75
N GLU A 60 -5.06 3.23 5.61
CA GLU A 60 -5.25 4.68 5.47
C GLU A 60 -4.66 5.18 4.15
N HIS A 61 -3.48 4.69 3.77
CA HIS A 61 -2.85 5.06 2.50
C HIS A 61 -3.64 4.57 1.28
N LEU A 62 -4.08 3.31 1.27
CA LEU A 62 -4.89 2.73 0.19
C LEU A 62 -6.26 3.43 0.08
N THR A 63 -6.89 3.73 1.22
CA THR A 63 -8.15 4.50 1.28
C THR A 63 -7.94 5.93 0.78
N GLY A 64 -6.83 6.56 1.16
CA GLY A 64 -6.43 7.87 0.67
C GLY A 64 -6.30 7.89 -0.85
N ILE A 65 -5.69 6.85 -1.43
CA ILE A 65 -5.60 6.70 -2.88
C ILE A 65 -6.98 6.55 -3.52
N LEU A 66 -7.83 5.63 -3.03
CA LEU A 66 -9.19 5.45 -3.57
C LEU A 66 -9.99 6.74 -3.56
N LYS A 67 -9.86 7.53 -2.49
CA LYS A 67 -10.60 8.79 -2.30
C LYS A 67 -9.96 9.96 -3.04
N SER A 68 -8.66 9.89 -3.31
CA SER A 68 -7.88 10.93 -3.98
C SER A 68 -7.71 10.67 -5.47
N GLU A 69 -8.18 9.54 -6.01
CA GLU A 69 -8.28 9.33 -7.46
C GLU A 69 -9.14 10.45 -8.04
N PRO A 70 -8.55 11.40 -8.78
CA PRO A 70 -9.31 12.48 -9.37
C PRO A 70 -10.22 11.87 -10.44
N PRO A 71 -11.47 12.32 -10.62
CA PRO A 71 -12.31 11.90 -11.75
C PRO A 71 -11.74 12.32 -13.12
N SER A 72 -10.59 13.00 -13.17
CA SER A 72 -9.94 13.48 -14.40
C SER A 72 -9.13 12.38 -15.09
N GLY A 73 -9.82 11.34 -15.53
CA GLY A 73 -9.36 10.46 -16.58
C GLY A 73 -10.23 10.64 -17.81
N ARG A 74 -9.98 11.70 -18.62
CA ARG A 74 -10.09 11.76 -20.10
C ARG A 74 -10.57 13.13 -20.62
N ALA A 75 -9.61 13.94 -21.07
CA ALA A 75 -9.75 14.68 -22.31
C ALA A 75 -8.36 14.75 -22.97
N PRO A 76 -8.03 13.90 -23.95
CA PRO A 76 -7.14 14.38 -24.99
C PRO A 76 -7.91 15.48 -25.70
N VAL A 77 -7.47 16.72 -25.48
CA VAL A 77 -7.88 17.84 -26.32
C VAL A 77 -7.51 17.47 -27.75
N ASN A 78 -8.50 17.02 -28.52
CA ASN A 78 -8.34 16.84 -29.95
C ASN A 78 -8.34 18.25 -30.53
N GLY A 79 -7.16 18.87 -30.54
CA GLY A 79 -6.90 20.11 -31.26
C GLY A 79 -7.03 19.83 -32.76
N VAL A 80 -8.27 19.90 -33.24
CA VAL A 80 -8.58 20.08 -34.65
C VAL A 80 -8.58 21.59 -34.90
N ASP A 81 -7.43 22.13 -35.27
CA ASP A 81 -7.37 23.46 -35.88
C ASP A 81 -7.35 23.24 -37.40
N GLY A 82 -8.41 23.71 -38.05
CA GLY A 82 -8.56 23.77 -39.50
C GLY A 82 -8.50 25.21 -39.98
#